data_AF-A0A436SJR0-F1
#
_entry.id   AF-A0A436SJR0-F1
#
_cell.length_a   1.000
_cell.length_b   1.000
_cell.length_c   1.000
_cell.angle_alpha   90.00
_cell.angle_beta   90.00
_cell.angle_gamma   90.00
#
_symmetry.space_group_name_H-M   'P 1'
#
loop_
_entity.id
_entity.type
_entity.pdbx_description
1 polymer ?
#
loop_
_entity_poly.entity_id
_entity_poly.type
_entity_poly.pdbx_seq_one_letter_code
_entity_poly.pdbx_strand_id
1 'polypeptide(L)'
;MRPKLVFTGPTVSHADALKVVDAVCLPPAVQGSIVSAVQHLDPSAILVIDGGFQAEPAVRHKEILWALSRGIHVFGAASMGALRAAELFP
;
A
#
# COMPACT_ATOMS: atom_id res chain seq x y z
N MET A 1 -7.39 17.59 -4.62
CA MET A 1 -6.84 16.52 -5.50
C MET A 1 -6.83 15.22 -4.72
N ARG A 2 -7.00 14.07 -5.37
CA ARG A 2 -6.96 12.75 -4.72
C ARG A 2 -5.52 12.41 -4.28
N PRO A 3 -5.25 12.09 -3.00
CA PRO A 3 -3.90 11.91 -2.49
C PRO A 3 -3.22 10.65 -3.04
N LYS A 4 -1.90 10.58 -2.93
CA LYS A 4 -1.12 9.34 -3.10
C LYS A 4 -0.88 8.75 -1.72
N LEU A 5 -0.95 7.43 -1.60
CA LEU A 5 -0.71 6.74 -0.34
C LEU A 5 0.55 5.89 -0.41
N VAL A 6 1.29 5.82 0.69
CA VAL A 6 2.47 4.97 0.81
C VAL A 6 2.39 4.17 2.12
N PHE A 7 2.24 2.85 2.03
CA PHE A 7 2.32 1.95 3.19
C PHE A 7 3.78 1.57 3.43
N THR A 8 4.40 2.14 4.46
CA THR A 8 5.84 1.98 4.72
C THR A 8 6.18 2.11 6.21
N GLY A 9 7.32 1.57 6.63
CA GLY A 9 7.83 1.69 7.99
C GLY A 9 9.27 1.19 8.12
N PRO A 10 9.50 -0.13 8.29
CA PRO A 10 10.83 -0.69 8.51
C PRO A 10 11.76 -0.60 7.30
N THR A 11 11.25 -0.66 6.07
CA THR A 11 12.09 -0.56 4.87
C THR A 11 12.44 0.89 4.55
N VAL A 12 11.45 1.78 4.59
CA VAL A 12 11.63 3.23 4.40
C VAL A 12 10.83 3.97 5.46
N SER A 13 11.49 4.90 6.17
CA SER A 13 10.80 5.73 7.16
C SER A 13 9.82 6.69 6.47
N HIS A 14 8.77 7.11 7.18
CA HIS A 14 7.86 8.13 6.66
C HIS A 14 8.60 9.42 6.29
N ALA A 15 9.58 9.82 7.09
CA ALA A 15 10.37 11.03 6.84
C ALA A 15 11.18 10.93 5.53
N ASP A 16 11.73 9.75 5.21
CA ASP A 16 12.48 9.56 3.97
C ASP A 16 11.57 9.45 2.75
N ALA A 17 10.41 8.80 2.88
CA ALA A 17 9.43 8.75 1.80
C ALA A 17 8.94 10.15 1.41
N LEU A 18 8.66 11.00 2.41
CA LEU A 18 8.19 12.38 2.21
C LEU A 18 9.25 13.32 1.60
N LYS A 19 10.54 12.95 1.61
CA LYS A 19 11.58 13.70 0.86
C LYS A 19 11.48 13.49 -0.64
N VAL A 20 10.86 12.39 -1.08
CA VAL A 20 10.81 11.98 -2.49
C VAL A 20 9.43 12.27 -3.11
N VAL A 21 8.36 12.12 -2.33
CA VAL A 21 7.00 12.26 -2.84
C VAL A 21 6.07 12.92 -1.83
N ASP A 22 5.25 13.86 -2.31
CA ASP A 22 4.09 14.36 -1.57
C ASP A 22 3.00 13.28 -1.55
N ALA A 23 2.85 12.63 -0.40
CA ALA A 23 1.95 11.50 -0.17
C ALA A 23 1.55 11.40 1.29
N VAL A 24 0.43 10.72 1.55
CA VAL A 24 0.06 10.31 2.91
C VAL A 24 0.77 9.00 3.22
N CYS A 25 1.71 9.05 4.17
CA CYS A 25 2.38 7.86 4.67
C CYS A 25 1.51 7.15 5.70
N LEU A 26 1.28 5.86 5.49
CA LEU A 26 0.50 4.96 6.33
C LEU A 26 1.44 3.91 6.94
N PRO A 27 1.06 3.30 8.08
CA PRO A 27 1.83 2.18 8.65
C PRO A 27 1.93 1.00 7.65
N PRO A 28 2.81 0.01 7.89
CA PRO A 28 2.86 -1.20 7.07
C PRO A 28 1.48 -1.82 6.83
N ALA A 29 1.19 -2.20 5.58
CA ALA A 29 -0.12 -2.71 5.19
C ALA A 29 -0.42 -4.09 5.83
N VAL A 30 -1.59 -4.20 6.44
CA VAL A 30 -2.14 -5.46 6.95
C VAL A 30 -3.52 -5.71 6.35
N GLN A 31 -4.15 -6.83 6.71
CA GLN A 31 -5.49 -7.15 6.24
C GLN A 31 -6.47 -6.01 6.56
N GLY A 32 -7.18 -5.54 5.53
CA GLY A 32 -8.15 -4.45 5.62
C GLY A 32 -7.55 -3.05 5.43
N SER A 33 -6.22 -2.89 5.47
CA SER A 33 -5.57 -1.58 5.35
C SER A 33 -5.86 -0.90 4.02
N ILE A 34 -5.85 -1.67 2.91
CA ILE A 34 -6.10 -1.13 1.58
C ILE A 34 -7.56 -0.66 1.46
N VAL A 35 -8.50 -1.50 1.91
CA VAL A 35 -9.93 -1.17 1.86
C VAL A 35 -10.23 0.08 2.69
N SER A 36 -9.72 0.12 3.93
CA SER A 36 -9.87 1.27 4.81
C SER A 36 -9.30 2.54 4.19
N ALA A 37 -8.07 2.48 3.68
CA ALA A 37 -7.43 3.66 3.11
C ALA A 37 -8.17 4.18 1.87
N VAL A 38 -8.67 3.30 1.00
CA VAL A 38 -9.47 3.70 -0.16
C VAL A 38 -10.78 4.36 0.27
N GLN A 39 -11.48 3.81 1.26
CA GLN A 39 -12.76 4.33 1.73
C GLN A 39 -12.64 5.70 2.43
N HIS A 40 -11.56 5.93 3.18
CA HIS A 40 -11.41 7.14 3.99
C HIS A 40 -10.67 8.27 3.27
N LEU A 41 -9.81 7.96 2.30
CA LEU A 41 -8.91 8.95 1.69
C LEU A 41 -9.12 9.15 0.19
N ASP A 42 -9.92 8.32 -0.48
CA ASP A 42 -10.17 8.36 -1.94
C ASP A 42 -8.90 8.63 -2.78
N PRO A 43 -7.90 7.74 -2.73
CA PRO A 43 -6.60 8.02 -3.31
C PRO A 43 -6.57 7.88 -4.83
N SER A 44 -5.63 8.58 -5.46
CA SER A 44 -5.33 8.42 -6.89
C SER A 44 -4.39 7.25 -7.16
N ALA A 45 -3.50 6.95 -6.21
CA ALA A 45 -2.56 5.84 -6.30
C ALA A 45 -2.14 5.35 -4.91
N ILE A 46 -1.74 4.07 -4.83
CA ILE A 46 -1.26 3.41 -3.63
C ILE A 46 0.09 2.75 -3.93
N LEU A 47 1.08 3.00 -3.10
CA LEU A 47 2.34 2.26 -3.05
C LEU A 47 2.36 1.41 -1.77
N VAL A 48 2.59 0.11 -1.93
CA VAL A 48 2.86 -0.79 -0.81
C VAL A 48 4.36 -1.09 -0.81
N ILE A 49 5.04 -0.68 0.26
CA ILE A 49 6.44 -1.04 0.54
C ILE A 49 6.45 -2.14 1.59
N ASP A 50 5.92 -1.82 2.77
CA ASP A 50 5.93 -2.71 3.92
C ASP A 50 4.54 -3.25 4.24
N GLY A 51 4.53 -4.45 4.82
CA GLY A 51 3.33 -5.06 5.36
C GLY A 51 3.62 -5.76 6.69
N GLY A 52 2.60 -5.84 7.54
CA GLY A 52 2.67 -6.63 8.77
C GLY A 52 2.52 -8.14 8.48
N PHE A 53 3.12 -8.95 9.34
CA PHE A 53 3.01 -10.42 9.31
C PHE A 53 3.13 -10.98 10.74
N GLN A 54 2.67 -12.21 10.95
CA GLN A 54 2.58 -12.91 12.25
C GLN A 54 1.55 -12.33 13.21
N ALA A 55 1.83 -11.18 13.83
CA ALA A 55 0.95 -10.57 14.83
C ALA A 55 -0.38 -10.09 14.22
N GLU A 56 -0.34 -9.76 12.93
CA GLU A 56 -1.47 -9.32 12.14
C GLU A 56 -1.49 -10.10 10.82
N PRO A 57 -2.67 -10.44 10.28
CA PRO A 57 -2.75 -11.08 8.97
C PRO A 57 -2.23 -10.13 7.88
N ALA A 58 -1.41 -10.66 6.98
CA ALA A 58 -0.87 -9.90 5.86
C ALA A 58 -1.99 -9.34 4.96
N VAL A 59 -1.69 -8.21 4.30
CA VAL A 59 -2.55 -7.63 3.26
C VAL A 59 -2.92 -8.67 2.21
N ARG A 60 -4.21 -8.76 1.87
CA ARG A 60 -4.71 -9.78 0.94
C ARG A 60 -4.65 -9.29 -0.50
N HIS A 61 -4.29 -10.19 -1.42
CA HIS A 61 -4.34 -9.96 -2.86
C HIS A 61 -5.70 -9.42 -3.34
N LYS A 62 -6.79 -9.93 -2.75
CA LYS A 62 -8.15 -9.50 -3.10
C LYS A 62 -8.42 -8.02 -2.80
N GLU A 63 -7.78 -7.45 -1.78
CA GLU A 63 -7.93 -6.02 -1.48
C GLU A 63 -7.23 -5.16 -2.52
N ILE A 64 -6.05 -5.62 -2.99
CA ILE A 64 -5.30 -4.97 -4.07
C ILE A 64 -6.09 -5.06 -5.39
N LEU A 65 -6.58 -6.26 -5.75
CA LEU A 65 -7.42 -6.46 -6.94
C LEU A 65 -8.71 -5.62 -6.88
N TRP A 66 -9.32 -5.51 -5.70
CA TRP A 66 -10.47 -4.65 -5.50
C TRP A 66 -10.11 -3.17 -5.73
N ALA A 67 -9.02 -2.66 -5.16
CA ALA A 67 -8.57 -1.29 -5.40
C ALA A 67 -8.27 -1.03 -6.89
N LEU A 68 -7.60 -1.96 -7.57
CA LEU A 68 -7.37 -1.91 -9.02
C LEU A 68 -8.69 -1.85 -9.81
N SER A 69 -9.69 -2.64 -9.45
CA SER A 69 -11.02 -2.61 -10.09
C SER A 69 -11.77 -1.28 -9.90
N ARG A 70 -11.39 -0.48 -8.90
CA ARG A 70 -11.90 0.88 -8.66
C ARG A 70 -11.15 1.94 -9.48
N GLY A 71 -10.22 1.53 -10.34
CA GLY A 71 -9.39 2.43 -11.14
C GLY A 71 -8.27 3.12 -10.36
N ILE A 72 -7.93 2.60 -9.18
CA ILE A 72 -6.82 3.11 -8.37
C ILE A 72 -5.56 2.36 -8.78
N HIS A 73 -4.50 3.09 -9.12
CA HIS A 73 -3.23 2.45 -9.46
C HIS A 73 -2.56 1.93 -8.19
N VAL A 74 -2.16 0.66 -8.18
CA VAL A 74 -1.46 0.04 -7.06
C VAL A 74 -0.09 -0.43 -7.51
N PHE A 75 0.94 0.00 -6.79
CA PHE A 75 2.34 -0.36 -7.00
C PHE A 75 2.84 -1.14 -5.79
N GLY A 76 3.61 -2.21 -6.02
CA GLY A 76 4.29 -2.95 -4.97
C GLY A 76 5.79 -2.94 -5.19
N ALA A 77 6.55 -2.69 -4.12
CA ALA A 77 8.02 -2.66 -4.15
C ALA A 77 8.59 -3.12 -2.80
N ALA A 78 9.84 -3.58 -2.79
CA ALA A 78 10.53 -4.12 -1.60
C ALA A 78 9.71 -5.16 -0.81
N SER A 79 10.15 -5.55 0.40
CA SER A 79 9.41 -6.32 1.44
C SER A 79 8.10 -7.03 1.01
N MET A 80 6.97 -6.77 1.67
CA MET A 80 5.67 -7.35 1.33
C MET A 80 5.09 -6.80 0.02
N GLY A 81 5.42 -5.56 -0.34
CA GLY A 81 4.94 -4.93 -1.57
C GLY A 81 5.33 -5.68 -2.83
N ALA A 82 6.61 -6.02 -2.97
CA ALA A 82 7.15 -6.76 -4.11
C ALA A 82 6.60 -8.18 -4.16
N LEU A 83 6.42 -8.85 -3.01
CA LEU A 83 5.78 -10.17 -2.97
C LEU A 83 4.37 -10.11 -3.57
N ARG A 84 3.54 -9.17 -3.11
CA ARG A 84 2.19 -8.98 -3.65
C ARG A 84 2.20 -8.61 -5.12
N ALA A 85 3.14 -7.77 -5.56
CA ALA A 85 3.28 -7.43 -6.96
C ALA A 85 3.64 -8.64 -7.82
N ALA A 86 4.60 -9.48 -7.37
CA ALA A 86 5.02 -10.68 -8.08
C ALA A 86 3.90 -11.75 -8.11
N GLU A 87 3.17 -11.94 -7.01
CA GLU A 87 2.06 -12.89 -6.94
C GLU A 87 0.84 -12.47 -7.79
N LEU A 88 0.73 -11.18 -8.10
CA LEU A 88 -0.32 -10.62 -8.98
C LEU A 88 0.19 -10.33 -10.40
N PHE A 89 1.46 -10.59 -10.68
CA PHE A 89 2.05 -10.39 -12.00
C PHE A 89 1.54 -11.49 -12.96
N PRO A 90 1.24 -11.16 -14.23
CA PRO A 90 0.80 -12.13 -15.24
C PRO A 90 1.81 -13.25 -15.53
#